data_AF-A0A4U9HJM0-F1
#
_entry.id   AF-A0A4U9HJM0-F1
#
_cell.length_a   1.000
_cell.length_b   1.000
_cell.length_c   1.000
_cell.angle_alpha   90.00
_cell.angle_beta   90.00
_cell.angle_gamma   90.00
#
_symmetry.space_group_name_H-M   'P 1'
#
loop_
_entity.id
_entity.type
_entity.pdbx_description
1 polymer ?
#
loop_
_entity_poly.entity_id
_entity_poly.type
_entity_poly.pdbx_seq_one_letter_code
_entity_poly.pdbx_strand_id
1 'polypeptide(L)'
;MLHVVRYRRANLEALVDQINAAGYGLTLGIHTRIDETIARVTERAKVGNLYVNRNMVGAVVGVQPFGGEGLSGTGPKAGGPLYLYRLLANRPEDAVQRTLDRQDAERPMEASARPALLAPHQALEKWAVAENLRDLAQLAQRYAELGQGGTVRPLPGPTGERNTYALLPRERVLCLADNDADALTQLAAVLAVGSQVLWPEAELQRTLYRRLPNEVQARIAFTKDWQSDKVEFDAAMHHGDADQLRNLCEQIAQRSGAIVSVQGFTHGETNILLERLLVERSLSVNTAAAGGNASLMTIG
;
A
#
# COMPACT_ATOMS: atom_id res chain seq x y z
N MET A 1 -8.65 25.14 18.60
CA MET A 1 -9.78 25.53 17.73
C MET A 1 -10.38 24.25 17.15
N LEU A 2 -11.70 24.06 17.23
CA LEU A 2 -12.40 22.83 16.82
C LEU A 2 -13.51 23.19 15.82
N HIS A 3 -13.51 22.56 14.65
CA HIS A 3 -14.57 22.71 13.66
C HIS A 3 -15.64 21.62 13.84
N VAL A 4 -16.91 22.00 13.72
CA VAL A 4 -18.05 21.08 13.84
C VAL A 4 -18.92 21.19 12.60
N VAL A 5 -19.13 20.06 11.92
CA VAL A 5 -19.98 19.94 10.73
C VAL A 5 -21.04 18.87 10.99
N ARG A 6 -22.25 19.06 10.45
CA ARG A 6 -23.36 18.13 10.58
C ARG A 6 -23.59 17.40 9.26
N TYR A 7 -23.96 16.12 9.33
CA TYR A 7 -24.33 15.32 8.18
C TYR A 7 -25.57 14.47 8.51
N ARG A 8 -26.28 14.01 7.48
CA ARG A 8 -27.38 13.02 7.63
C ARG A 8 -26.79 11.62 7.49
N ARG A 9 -27.32 10.63 8.23
CA ARG A 9 -26.84 9.22 8.20
C ARG A 9 -26.73 8.62 6.79
N ALA A 10 -27.67 8.96 5.91
CA ALA A 10 -27.65 8.51 4.51
C ALA A 10 -26.44 9.03 3.72
N ASN A 11 -25.84 10.14 4.15
CA ASN A 11 -24.70 10.79 3.50
C ASN A 11 -23.36 10.42 4.17
N LEU A 12 -23.31 9.37 4.99
CA LEU A 12 -22.08 8.98 5.69
C LEU A 12 -20.93 8.71 4.72
N GLU A 13 -21.16 7.98 3.64
CA GLU A 13 -20.12 7.66 2.67
C GLU A 13 -19.63 8.90 1.94
N ALA A 14 -20.56 9.79 1.52
CA ALA A 14 -20.21 11.06 0.92
C ALA A 14 -19.40 11.96 1.87
N LEU A 15 -19.65 11.89 3.19
CA LEU A 15 -18.82 12.57 4.18
C LEU A 15 -17.40 11.98 4.24
N VAL A 16 -17.26 10.65 4.23
CA VAL A 16 -15.94 10.01 4.19
C VAL A 16 -15.19 10.39 2.90
N ASP A 17 -15.89 10.47 1.77
CA ASP A 17 -15.31 10.95 0.51
C ASP A 17 -14.82 12.39 0.62
N GLN A 18 -15.58 13.28 1.27
CA GLN A 18 -15.14 14.65 1.51
C GLN A 18 -13.92 14.73 2.43
N ILE A 19 -13.83 13.86 3.45
CA ILE A 19 -12.66 13.75 4.32
C ILE A 19 -11.44 13.31 3.50
N ASN A 20 -11.58 12.27 2.68
CA ASN A 20 -10.52 11.78 1.80
C ASN A 20 -10.08 12.86 0.78
N ALA A 21 -11.04 13.60 0.22
CA ALA A 21 -10.79 14.65 -0.77
C ALA A 21 -10.03 15.87 -0.21
N ALA A 22 -9.91 16.01 1.12
CA ALA A 22 -9.03 17.00 1.72
C ALA A 22 -7.54 16.71 1.45
N GLY A 23 -7.21 15.51 0.96
CA GLY A 23 -5.85 15.11 0.59
C GLY A 23 -4.96 14.70 1.77
N TYR A 24 -5.36 14.99 3.00
CA TYR A 24 -4.72 14.50 4.22
C TYR A 24 -5.28 13.15 4.64
N GLY A 25 -4.46 12.37 5.35
CA GLY A 25 -4.81 11.01 5.77
C GLY A 25 -4.05 10.55 7.00
N LEU A 26 -3.99 11.36 8.07
CA LEU A 26 -3.23 11.03 9.28
C LEU A 26 -4.03 10.18 10.27
N THR A 27 -4.99 10.80 10.97
CA THR A 27 -5.84 10.12 11.96
C THR A 27 -7.32 10.30 11.64
N LEU A 28 -8.13 9.29 11.94
CA LEU A 28 -9.59 9.37 11.91
C LEU A 28 -10.20 8.60 13.08
N GLY A 29 -11.18 9.21 13.72
CA GLY A 29 -11.90 8.65 14.86
C GLY A 29 -13.35 8.38 14.51
N ILE A 30 -13.87 7.23 14.91
CA ILE A 30 -15.26 6.83 14.70
C ILE A 30 -15.85 6.45 16.05
N HIS A 31 -16.98 7.05 16.41
CA HIS A 31 -17.76 6.66 17.58
C HIS A 31 -19.09 6.08 17.15
N THR A 32 -19.24 4.77 17.29
CA THR A 32 -20.47 4.03 16.96
C THR A 32 -20.46 2.66 17.63
N ARG A 33 -21.66 2.15 17.94
CA ARG A 33 -21.86 0.77 18.44
C ARG A 33 -22.30 -0.21 17.34
N ILE A 34 -22.36 0.27 16.09
CA ILE A 34 -22.90 -0.50 14.96
C ILE A 34 -21.72 -0.99 14.12
N ASP A 35 -21.48 -2.30 14.12
CA ASP A 35 -20.36 -2.94 13.39
C ASP A 35 -20.40 -2.64 11.90
N GLU A 36 -21.59 -2.66 11.28
CA GLU A 36 -21.76 -2.29 9.87
C GLU A 36 -21.26 -0.85 9.59
N THR A 37 -21.45 0.07 10.53
CA THR A 37 -20.97 1.45 10.38
C THR A 37 -19.47 1.54 10.55
N ILE A 38 -18.87 0.74 11.45
CA ILE A 38 -17.41 0.65 11.59
C ILE A 38 -16.82 0.15 10.27
N ALA A 39 -17.28 -1.01 9.78
CA ALA A 39 -16.80 -1.63 8.55
C ALA A 39 -16.87 -0.66 7.36
N ARG A 40 -18.04 -0.06 7.12
CA ARG A 40 -18.24 0.90 6.02
C ARG A 40 -17.29 2.08 6.05
N VAL A 41 -16.99 2.63 7.23
CA VAL A 41 -16.06 3.76 7.32
C VAL A 41 -14.61 3.28 7.22
N THR A 42 -14.23 2.19 7.87
CA THR A 42 -12.84 1.69 7.86
C THR A 42 -12.41 1.19 6.48
N GLU A 43 -13.33 0.61 5.69
CA GLU A 43 -13.05 0.16 4.32
C GLU A 43 -12.88 1.34 3.35
N ARG A 44 -13.60 2.44 3.59
CA ARG A 44 -13.64 3.61 2.68
C ARG A 44 -12.62 4.70 3.04
N ALA A 45 -12.24 4.81 4.31
CA ALA A 45 -11.34 5.86 4.78
C ALA A 45 -9.93 5.69 4.22
N LYS A 46 -9.37 6.80 3.70
CA LYS A 46 -7.99 6.90 3.23
C LYS A 46 -7.10 7.56 4.28
N VAL A 47 -6.88 6.84 5.39
CA VAL A 47 -6.12 7.36 6.55
C VAL A 47 -5.19 6.31 7.16
N GLY A 48 -4.04 6.73 7.64
CA GLY A 48 -3.04 5.84 8.21
C GLY A 48 -3.39 5.31 9.59
N ASN A 49 -4.07 6.07 10.45
CA ASN A 49 -4.41 5.65 11.82
C ASN A 49 -5.92 5.82 12.09
N LEU A 50 -6.64 4.70 12.22
CA LEU A 50 -8.06 4.62 12.53
C LEU A 50 -8.28 4.27 14.00
N TYR A 51 -9.21 4.97 14.64
CA TYR A 51 -9.54 4.81 16.05
C TYR A 51 -11.05 4.63 16.22
N VAL A 52 -11.47 3.54 16.83
CA VAL A 52 -12.90 3.23 17.05
C VAL A 52 -13.23 3.26 18.52
N ASN A 53 -14.21 4.09 18.88
CA ASN A 53 -14.73 4.29 20.23
C ASN A 53 -13.66 4.70 21.26
N ARG A 54 -12.71 5.53 20.84
CA ARG A 54 -11.62 6.08 21.65
C ARG A 54 -11.12 7.39 21.07
N ASN A 55 -10.24 8.08 21.80
CA ASN A 55 -9.54 9.25 21.26
C ASN A 55 -8.62 8.88 20.10
N MET A 56 -8.21 9.89 19.32
CA MET A 56 -7.38 9.76 18.12
C MET A 56 -5.94 10.26 18.33
N VAL A 57 -5.45 10.23 19.57
CA VAL A 57 -4.14 10.78 19.96
C VAL A 57 -3.37 9.75 20.80
N GLY A 58 -2.07 9.97 21.00
CA GLY A 58 -1.25 9.14 21.88
C GLY A 58 -0.99 7.74 21.33
N ALA A 59 -0.68 7.63 20.04
CA ALA A 59 -0.26 6.38 19.44
C ALA A 59 0.97 5.80 20.15
N VAL A 60 0.91 4.52 20.49
CA VAL A 60 1.95 3.79 21.22
C VAL A 60 2.80 3.00 20.22
N VAL A 61 4.13 3.15 20.32
CA VAL A 61 5.10 2.46 19.46
C VAL A 61 4.89 0.94 19.56
N GLY A 62 4.86 0.26 18.41
CA GLY A 62 4.66 -1.19 18.32
C GLY A 62 3.22 -1.67 18.51
N VAL A 63 2.29 -0.79 18.91
CA VAL A 63 0.86 -1.09 19.12
C VAL A 63 -0.01 -0.38 18.08
N GLN A 64 0.23 0.92 17.87
CA GLN A 64 -0.37 1.69 16.77
C GLN A 64 0.74 2.40 15.98
N PRO A 65 1.48 1.70 15.11
CA PRO A 65 2.43 2.34 14.19
C PRO A 65 1.84 3.62 13.57
N PHE A 66 2.58 4.71 13.65
CA PHE A 66 2.03 6.05 13.41
C PHE A 66 2.59 6.69 12.15
N GLY A 67 1.69 7.26 11.34
CA GLY A 67 2.02 7.90 10.07
C GLY A 67 0.82 7.89 9.14
N GLY A 68 0.71 8.87 8.26
CA GLY A 68 -0.44 9.02 7.36
C GLY A 68 -0.15 8.65 5.91
N GLU A 69 -1.15 8.91 5.07
CA GLU A 69 -1.08 8.84 3.60
C GLU A 69 -1.42 10.20 2.97
N GLY A 70 -1.14 10.37 1.67
CA GLY A 70 -1.35 11.63 0.96
C GLY A 70 -0.49 12.77 1.50
N LEU A 71 -1.11 13.94 1.73
CA LEU A 71 -0.45 15.13 2.27
C LEU A 71 0.08 14.95 3.70
N SER A 72 -0.30 13.85 4.38
CA SER A 72 0.12 13.57 5.76
C SER A 72 1.45 12.81 5.87
N GLY A 73 2.03 12.35 4.75
CA GLY A 73 3.38 11.77 4.76
C GLY A 73 3.59 10.68 3.72
N THR A 74 4.85 10.34 3.51
CA THR A 74 5.28 9.32 2.54
C THR A 74 5.26 7.90 3.09
N GLY A 75 5.27 7.76 4.42
CA GLY A 75 5.67 6.52 5.09
C GLY A 75 7.17 6.22 4.92
N PRO A 76 7.65 5.08 5.47
CA PRO A 76 6.91 4.15 6.33
C PRO A 76 6.55 4.72 7.70
N LYS A 77 5.64 4.06 8.44
CA LYS A 77 5.17 4.48 9.77
C LYS A 77 6.27 4.40 10.82
N ALA A 78 6.40 5.47 11.61
CA ALA A 78 7.25 5.47 12.79
C ALA A 78 6.71 4.48 13.84
N GLY A 79 7.62 3.76 14.49
CA GLY A 79 7.25 2.70 15.43
C GLY A 79 6.59 1.47 14.78
N GLY A 80 6.61 1.37 13.45
CA GLY A 80 6.19 0.20 12.68
C GLY A 80 7.37 -0.68 12.23
N PRO A 81 7.09 -1.89 11.73
CA PRO A 81 8.13 -2.86 11.37
C PRO A 81 8.95 -2.45 10.13
N LEU A 82 8.43 -1.55 9.30
CA LEU A 82 9.07 -1.16 8.04
C LEU A 82 10.06 0.01 8.17
N TYR A 83 10.03 0.75 9.29
CA TYR A 83 10.72 2.04 9.40
C TYR A 83 12.24 1.93 9.25
N LEU A 84 12.85 0.95 9.91
CA LEU A 84 14.32 0.80 9.90
C LEU A 84 14.84 0.39 8.52
N TYR A 85 14.09 -0.39 7.75
CA TYR A 85 14.49 -0.81 6.41
C TYR A 85 14.66 0.38 5.46
N ARG A 86 13.92 1.47 5.69
CA ARG A 86 14.05 2.71 4.92
C ARG A 86 15.40 3.41 5.13
N LEU A 87 16.07 3.14 6.25
CA LEU A 87 17.33 3.76 6.65
C LEU A 87 18.55 2.93 6.24
N LEU A 88 18.35 1.76 5.62
CA LEU A 88 19.41 0.91 5.13
C LEU A 88 19.72 1.23 3.67
N ALA A 89 21.00 1.41 3.34
CA ALA A 89 21.43 1.52 1.95
C ALA A 89 21.28 0.19 1.20
N ASN A 90 21.49 -0.93 1.89
CA ASN A 90 21.36 -2.29 1.37
C ASN A 90 20.73 -3.19 2.43
N ARG A 91 19.90 -4.14 1.98
CA ARG A 91 19.34 -5.21 2.81
C ARG A 91 19.19 -6.49 1.97
N PRO A 92 19.23 -7.68 2.59
CA PRO A 92 18.77 -8.90 1.92
C PRO A 92 17.34 -8.74 1.40
N GLU A 93 17.03 -9.37 0.27
CA GLU A 93 15.71 -9.25 -0.39
C GLU A 93 14.57 -9.69 0.54
N ASP A 94 14.80 -10.78 1.28
CA ASP A 94 13.87 -11.39 2.24
C ASP A 94 13.83 -10.70 3.61
N ALA A 95 14.58 -9.61 3.81
CA ALA A 95 14.77 -9.04 5.15
C ALA A 95 13.46 -8.56 5.79
N VAL A 96 12.53 -7.98 5.01
CA VAL A 96 11.20 -7.57 5.48
C VAL A 96 10.36 -8.80 5.80
N GLN A 97 10.34 -9.79 4.90
CA GLN A 97 9.60 -11.05 5.07
C GLN A 97 9.98 -11.74 6.39
N ARG A 98 11.28 -11.93 6.65
CA ARG A 98 11.76 -12.55 7.89
C ARG A 98 11.31 -11.82 9.16
N THR A 99 11.18 -10.50 9.11
CA THR A 99 10.67 -9.74 10.27
C THR A 99 9.19 -9.96 10.48
N LEU A 100 8.42 -9.97 9.40
CA LEU A 100 6.98 -10.20 9.47
C LEU A 100 6.66 -11.66 9.84
N ASP A 101 7.40 -12.65 9.32
CA ASP A 101 7.23 -14.06 9.68
C ASP A 101 7.38 -14.32 11.17
N ARG A 102 8.30 -13.61 11.84
CA ARG A 102 8.45 -13.69 13.30
C ARG A 102 7.21 -13.15 14.03
N GLN A 103 6.60 -12.10 13.52
CA GLN A 103 5.34 -11.58 14.07
C GLN A 103 4.20 -12.57 13.84
N ASP A 104 4.14 -13.13 12.63
CA ASP A 104 3.09 -14.05 12.19
C ASP A 104 3.14 -15.39 12.94
N ALA A 105 4.34 -15.82 13.35
CA ALA A 105 4.53 -16.99 14.21
C ALA A 105 3.96 -16.80 15.62
N GLU A 106 3.98 -15.58 16.16
CA GLU A 106 3.37 -15.28 17.46
C GLU A 106 1.86 -15.03 17.34
N ARG A 107 1.43 -14.34 16.29
CA ARG A 107 0.05 -13.96 16.06
C ARG A 107 -0.27 -14.10 14.58
N PRO A 108 -1.06 -15.11 14.18
CA PRO A 108 -1.31 -15.40 12.78
C PRO A 108 -1.85 -14.20 12.01
N MET A 109 -1.25 -13.96 10.84
CA MET A 109 -1.70 -12.98 9.86
C MET A 109 -3.02 -13.40 9.20
N GLU A 110 -3.87 -12.43 8.93
CA GLU A 110 -5.04 -12.56 8.05
C GLU A 110 -4.70 -12.10 6.62
N ALA A 111 -5.22 -12.84 5.64
CA ALA A 111 -4.83 -12.73 4.23
C ALA A 111 -6.01 -12.87 3.26
N SER A 112 -7.24 -12.72 3.73
CA SER A 112 -8.47 -13.00 2.96
C SER A 112 -8.59 -12.17 1.67
N ALA A 113 -8.04 -10.95 1.66
CA ALA A 113 -8.04 -10.08 0.48
C ALA A 113 -7.00 -10.47 -0.59
N ARG A 114 -5.97 -11.24 -0.23
CA ARG A 114 -4.81 -11.52 -1.11
C ARG A 114 -5.16 -12.26 -2.39
N PRO A 115 -5.98 -13.33 -2.38
CA PRO A 115 -6.25 -14.10 -3.61
C PRO A 115 -6.84 -13.23 -4.73
N ALA A 116 -7.77 -12.34 -4.39
CA ALA A 116 -8.37 -11.42 -5.35
C ALA A 116 -7.36 -10.37 -5.84
N LEU A 117 -6.53 -9.83 -4.94
CA LEU A 117 -5.50 -8.85 -5.29
C LEU A 117 -4.41 -9.43 -6.21
N LEU A 118 -4.04 -10.70 -6.03
CA LEU A 118 -2.95 -11.34 -6.77
C LEU A 118 -3.40 -12.04 -8.06
N ALA A 119 -4.69 -12.07 -8.39
CA ALA A 119 -5.18 -12.71 -9.62
C ALA A 119 -4.51 -12.15 -10.90
N PRO A 120 -4.30 -10.83 -11.09
CA PRO A 120 -3.54 -10.31 -12.21
C PRO A 120 -2.07 -10.74 -12.23
N HIS A 121 -1.44 -10.82 -11.04
CA HIS A 121 -0.05 -11.27 -10.92
C HIS A 121 0.11 -12.73 -11.35
N GLN A 122 -0.80 -13.60 -10.91
CA GLN A 122 -0.84 -15.00 -11.31
C GLN A 122 -1.09 -15.16 -12.82
N ALA A 123 -1.89 -14.27 -13.43
CA ALA A 123 -2.08 -14.25 -14.87
C ALA A 123 -0.79 -13.87 -15.62
N LEU A 124 -0.03 -12.89 -15.11
CA LEU A 124 1.28 -12.51 -15.65
C LEU A 124 2.28 -13.67 -15.56
N GLU A 125 2.35 -14.35 -14.42
CA GLU A 125 3.24 -15.49 -14.20
C GLU A 125 2.94 -16.63 -15.20
N LYS A 126 1.66 -17.00 -15.35
CA LYS A 126 1.22 -18.03 -16.32
C LYS A 126 1.55 -17.63 -17.75
N TRP A 127 1.35 -16.36 -18.09
CA TRP A 127 1.70 -15.83 -19.40
C TRP A 127 3.22 -15.89 -19.65
N ALA A 128 4.03 -15.51 -18.67
CA ALA A 128 5.49 -15.59 -18.77
C ALA A 128 5.97 -17.02 -19.02
N VAL A 129 5.37 -18.02 -18.35
CA VAL A 129 5.64 -19.44 -18.61
C VAL A 129 5.24 -19.83 -20.04
N ALA A 130 4.05 -19.44 -20.50
CA ALA A 130 3.56 -19.76 -21.84
C ALA A 130 4.41 -19.14 -22.97
N GLU A 131 4.91 -17.92 -22.77
CA GLU A 131 5.81 -17.22 -23.69
C GLU A 131 7.29 -17.65 -23.53
N ASN A 132 7.58 -18.64 -22.67
CA ASN A 132 8.94 -19.13 -22.36
C ASN A 132 9.89 -18.02 -21.84
N LEU A 133 9.34 -17.03 -21.14
CA LEU A 133 10.06 -15.97 -20.43
C LEU A 133 10.46 -16.45 -19.03
N ARG A 134 11.44 -17.36 -18.96
CA ARG A 134 11.82 -18.08 -17.72
C ARG A 134 12.25 -17.16 -16.58
N ASP A 135 13.06 -16.15 -16.88
CA ASP A 135 13.58 -15.22 -15.86
C ASP A 135 12.44 -14.40 -15.25
N LEU A 136 11.48 -13.96 -16.08
CA LEU A 136 10.29 -13.25 -15.61
C LEU A 136 9.39 -14.15 -14.78
N ALA A 137 9.19 -15.41 -15.17
CA ALA A 137 8.37 -16.34 -14.40
C ALA A 137 8.96 -16.61 -13.01
N GLN A 138 10.28 -16.83 -12.91
CA GLN A 138 10.98 -16.99 -11.63
C GLN A 138 10.89 -15.73 -10.78
N LEU A 139 11.07 -14.56 -11.41
CA LEU A 139 10.97 -13.27 -10.74
C LEU A 139 9.55 -13.03 -10.20
N ALA A 140 8.52 -13.33 -10.99
CA ALA A 140 7.13 -13.22 -10.59
C ALA A 140 6.81 -14.12 -9.39
N GLN A 141 7.30 -15.37 -9.38
CA GLN A 141 7.15 -16.26 -8.23
C GLN A 141 7.81 -15.68 -6.98
N ARG A 142 9.06 -15.21 -7.08
CA ARG A 142 9.78 -14.57 -5.96
C ARG A 142 9.02 -13.36 -5.42
N TYR A 143 8.51 -12.48 -6.29
CA TYR A 143 7.72 -11.34 -5.86
C TYR A 143 6.39 -11.73 -5.20
N ALA A 144 5.75 -12.81 -5.64
CA ALA A 144 4.53 -13.31 -4.99
C ALA A 144 4.81 -13.79 -3.55
N GLU A 145 5.96 -14.44 -3.33
CA GLU A 145 6.41 -14.90 -2.02
C GLU A 145 6.75 -13.72 -1.08
N LEU A 146 7.42 -12.69 -1.60
CA LEU A 146 7.84 -11.51 -0.83
C LEU A 146 6.74 -10.44 -0.67
N GLY A 147 5.75 -10.43 -1.56
CA GLY A 147 4.72 -9.39 -1.62
C GLY A 147 3.77 -9.45 -0.43
N GLN A 148 3.57 -8.33 0.27
CA GLN A 148 2.79 -8.26 1.52
C GLN A 148 1.46 -7.50 1.40
N GLY A 149 1.06 -7.11 0.18
CA GLY A 149 -0.21 -6.42 -0.05
C GLY A 149 -1.42 -7.27 0.35
N GLY A 150 -2.43 -6.65 0.95
CA GLY A 150 -3.65 -7.30 1.41
C GLY A 150 -3.51 -8.12 2.70
N THR A 151 -2.42 -7.94 3.46
CA THR A 151 -2.20 -8.61 4.74
C THR A 151 -2.70 -7.76 5.90
N VAL A 152 -3.24 -8.41 6.93
CA VAL A 152 -3.66 -7.77 8.19
C VAL A 152 -3.08 -8.55 9.35
N ARG A 153 -2.36 -7.88 10.24
CA ARG A 153 -1.71 -8.48 11.40
C ARG A 153 -2.32 -7.95 12.69
N PRO A 154 -2.74 -8.80 13.63
CA PRO A 154 -3.02 -8.36 14.98
C PRO A 154 -1.72 -7.89 15.66
N LEU A 155 -1.78 -6.74 16.33
CA LEU A 155 -0.67 -6.21 17.12
C LEU A 155 -0.90 -6.47 18.61
N PRO A 156 0.17 -6.64 19.41
CA PRO A 156 0.04 -6.67 20.86
C PRO A 156 -0.60 -5.39 21.35
N GLY A 157 -1.35 -5.44 22.46
CA GLY A 157 -2.01 -4.27 23.03
C GLY A 157 -2.57 -4.55 24.41
N PRO A 158 -3.04 -3.49 25.12
CA PRO A 158 -3.67 -3.66 26.41
C PRO A 158 -5.00 -4.41 26.28
N THR A 159 -5.41 -5.05 27.37
CA THR A 159 -6.72 -5.70 27.44
C THR A 159 -7.84 -4.66 27.28
N GLY A 160 -8.91 -5.02 26.56
CA GLY A 160 -10.01 -4.09 26.25
C GLY A 160 -9.75 -3.28 24.97
N GLU A 161 -8.68 -3.61 24.25
CA GLU A 161 -8.31 -3.00 22.99
C GLU A 161 -7.91 -4.07 21.97
N ARG A 162 -8.33 -3.88 20.72
CA ARG A 162 -7.86 -4.68 19.59
C ARG A 162 -7.11 -3.77 18.63
N ASN A 163 -5.85 -4.09 18.36
CA ASN A 163 -5.01 -3.37 17.41
C ASN A 163 -4.68 -4.25 16.22
N THR A 164 -4.80 -3.68 15.03
CA THR A 164 -4.44 -4.35 13.79
C THR A 164 -3.60 -3.44 12.91
N TYR A 165 -2.75 -4.06 12.10
CA TYR A 165 -1.85 -3.43 11.17
C TYR A 165 -2.03 -4.06 9.79
N ALA A 166 -2.53 -3.27 8.85
CA ALA A 166 -2.76 -3.69 7.48
C ALA A 166 -1.68 -3.14 6.55
N LEU A 167 -1.26 -3.96 5.59
CA LEU A 167 -0.45 -3.56 4.45
C LEU A 167 -1.32 -3.60 3.21
N LEU A 168 -1.59 -2.43 2.65
CA LEU A 168 -2.45 -2.26 1.48
C LEU A 168 -1.62 -1.80 0.28
N PRO A 169 -1.99 -2.16 -0.96
CA PRO A 169 -1.35 -1.58 -2.14
C PRO A 169 -1.48 -0.05 -2.15
N ARG A 170 -0.44 0.63 -2.62
CA ARG A 170 -0.62 1.97 -3.20
C ARG A 170 -1.56 1.86 -4.40
N GLU A 171 -2.28 2.93 -4.69
CA GLU A 171 -3.31 2.88 -5.73
C GLU A 171 -2.67 2.73 -7.11
N ARG A 172 -1.69 3.59 -7.42
CA ARG A 172 -1.06 3.61 -8.74
C ARG A 172 0.43 3.95 -8.69
N VAL A 173 1.22 3.23 -9.48
CA VAL A 173 2.67 3.36 -9.58
C VAL A 173 3.07 3.74 -11.01
N LEU A 174 3.71 4.90 -11.17
CA LEU A 174 4.32 5.31 -12.44
C LEU A 174 5.53 4.42 -12.72
N CYS A 175 5.52 3.72 -13.84
CA CYS A 175 6.58 2.78 -14.22
C CYS A 175 7.27 3.29 -15.48
N LEU A 176 8.54 3.66 -15.35
CA LEU A 176 9.37 4.19 -16.42
C LEU A 176 10.53 3.22 -16.70
N ALA A 177 10.49 2.60 -17.86
CA ALA A 177 11.54 1.73 -18.39
C ALA A 177 11.61 1.92 -19.92
N ASP A 178 12.79 1.74 -20.49
CA ASP A 178 13.08 1.94 -21.90
C ASP A 178 13.24 0.63 -22.69
N ASN A 179 13.05 -0.52 -22.02
CA ASN A 179 13.11 -1.85 -22.60
C ASN A 179 12.03 -2.77 -22.00
N ASP A 180 11.69 -3.84 -22.73
CA ASP A 180 10.63 -4.79 -22.36
C ASP A 180 10.91 -5.53 -21.05
N ALA A 181 12.17 -5.94 -20.82
CA ALA A 181 12.53 -6.74 -19.66
C ALA A 181 12.32 -5.97 -18.35
N ASP A 182 12.79 -4.73 -18.29
CA ASP A 182 12.63 -3.87 -17.11
C ASP A 182 11.18 -3.40 -16.92
N ALA A 183 10.45 -3.15 -18.02
CA ALA A 183 9.02 -2.85 -17.96
C ALA A 183 8.21 -4.02 -17.38
N LEU A 184 8.54 -5.26 -17.76
CA LEU A 184 7.93 -6.47 -17.22
C LEU A 184 8.33 -6.72 -15.76
N THR A 185 9.58 -6.43 -15.39
CA THR A 185 10.07 -6.49 -14.00
C THR A 185 9.28 -5.52 -13.10
N GLN A 186 9.10 -4.27 -13.53
CA GLN A 186 8.29 -3.29 -12.81
C GLN A 186 6.82 -3.74 -12.71
N LEU A 187 6.24 -4.22 -13.81
CA LEU A 187 4.87 -4.73 -13.84
C LEU A 187 4.68 -5.88 -12.85
N ALA A 188 5.56 -6.88 -12.85
CA ALA A 188 5.50 -8.01 -11.92
C ALA A 188 5.56 -7.54 -10.46
N ALA A 189 6.41 -6.57 -10.13
CA ALA A 189 6.52 -6.05 -8.76
C ALA A 189 5.25 -5.31 -8.31
N VAL A 190 4.67 -4.49 -9.18
CA VAL A 190 3.44 -3.72 -8.90
C VAL A 190 2.23 -4.65 -8.72
N LEU A 191 2.12 -5.68 -9.56
CA LEU A 191 1.03 -6.65 -9.44
C LEU A 191 1.18 -7.56 -8.22
N ALA A 192 2.42 -7.93 -7.86
CA ALA A 192 2.69 -8.76 -6.68
C ALA A 192 2.28 -8.12 -5.34
N VAL A 193 2.16 -6.79 -5.30
CA VAL A 193 1.60 -6.08 -4.13
C VAL A 193 0.12 -5.71 -4.30
N GLY A 194 -0.47 -5.96 -5.48
CA GLY A 194 -1.86 -5.63 -5.78
C GLY A 194 -2.10 -4.17 -6.14
N SER A 195 -1.09 -3.44 -6.62
CA SER A 195 -1.20 -2.04 -7.08
C SER A 195 -1.60 -1.95 -8.56
N GLN A 196 -1.81 -0.75 -9.10
CA GLN A 196 -1.98 -0.51 -10.55
C GLN A 196 -0.73 0.12 -11.16
N VAL A 197 -0.49 -0.16 -12.44
CA VAL A 197 0.59 0.45 -13.22
C VAL A 197 0.06 1.67 -13.97
N LEU A 198 0.85 2.74 -13.98
CA LEU A 198 0.71 3.84 -14.92
C LEU A 198 1.90 3.82 -15.88
N TRP A 199 1.62 3.66 -17.16
CA TRP A 199 2.63 3.72 -18.22
C TRP A 199 2.54 5.00 -19.04
N PRO A 200 3.68 5.52 -19.53
CA PRO A 200 3.66 6.52 -20.58
C PRO A 200 3.04 5.95 -21.85
N GLU A 201 2.35 6.80 -22.61
CA GLU A 201 1.80 6.45 -23.91
C GLU A 201 2.89 6.46 -24.98
N ALA A 202 3.77 5.46 -24.92
CA ALA A 202 4.86 5.23 -25.86
C ALA A 202 4.73 3.86 -26.55
N GLU A 203 5.36 3.71 -27.72
CA GLU A 203 5.18 2.53 -28.58
C GLU A 203 5.64 1.23 -27.92
N LEU A 204 6.70 1.29 -27.09
CA LEU A 204 7.19 0.14 -26.33
C LEU A 204 6.10 -0.41 -25.40
N GLN A 205 5.55 0.44 -24.54
CA GLN A 205 4.51 0.04 -23.58
C GLN A 205 3.22 -0.37 -24.29
N ARG A 206 2.85 0.26 -25.40
CA ARG A 206 1.69 -0.12 -26.21
C ARG A 206 1.87 -1.50 -26.86
N THR A 207 3.06 -1.78 -27.40
CA THR A 207 3.38 -3.07 -28.00
C THR A 207 3.37 -4.19 -26.95
N LEU A 208 4.00 -3.95 -25.80
CA LEU A 208 3.99 -4.89 -24.68
C LEU A 208 2.56 -5.17 -24.20
N TYR A 209 1.77 -4.12 -23.97
CA TYR A 209 0.38 -4.23 -23.51
C TYR A 209 -0.48 -5.15 -24.36
N ARG A 210 -0.36 -5.08 -25.70
CA ARG A 210 -1.15 -5.93 -26.63
C ARG A 210 -0.91 -7.42 -26.46
N ARG A 211 0.23 -7.82 -25.87
CA ARG A 211 0.61 -9.22 -25.65
C ARG A 211 0.15 -9.75 -24.29
N LEU A 212 -0.17 -8.86 -23.34
CA LEU A 212 -0.47 -9.24 -21.97
C LEU A 212 -1.89 -9.81 -21.82
N PRO A 213 -2.15 -10.68 -20.83
CA PRO A 213 -3.50 -11.16 -20.52
C PRO A 213 -4.47 -10.04 -20.13
N ASN A 214 -5.78 -10.26 -20.31
CA ASN A 214 -6.81 -9.27 -20.02
C ASN A 214 -6.81 -8.84 -18.53
N GLU A 215 -6.56 -9.77 -17.62
CA GLU A 215 -6.49 -9.53 -16.18
C GLU A 215 -5.33 -8.60 -15.83
N VAL A 216 -4.21 -8.72 -16.56
CA VAL A 216 -3.04 -7.85 -16.43
C VAL A 216 -3.33 -6.48 -17.05
N GLN A 217 -3.89 -6.47 -18.26
CA GLN A 217 -4.28 -5.24 -18.96
C GLN A 217 -5.23 -4.36 -18.12
N ALA A 218 -6.17 -4.98 -17.40
CA ALA A 218 -7.10 -4.28 -16.50
C ALA A 218 -6.42 -3.52 -15.34
N ARG A 219 -5.12 -3.77 -15.10
CA ARG A 219 -4.31 -3.11 -14.06
C ARG A 219 -3.36 -2.06 -14.62
N ILE A 220 -3.41 -1.78 -15.91
CA ILE A 220 -2.52 -0.84 -16.60
C ILE A 220 -3.34 0.33 -17.13
N ALA A 221 -2.96 1.54 -16.69
CA ALA A 221 -3.43 2.79 -17.26
C ALA A 221 -2.32 3.46 -18.07
N PHE A 222 -2.70 4.33 -19.01
CA PHE A 222 -1.76 5.10 -19.84
C PHE A 222 -1.92 6.60 -19.62
N THR A 223 -0.82 7.34 -19.76
CA THR A 223 -0.83 8.80 -19.77
C THR A 223 0.12 9.37 -20.82
N LYS A 224 -0.28 10.48 -21.45
CA LYS A 224 0.56 11.23 -22.39
C LYS A 224 1.52 12.20 -21.70
N ASP A 225 1.17 12.59 -20.48
CA ASP A 225 1.84 13.65 -19.73
C ASP A 225 1.71 13.31 -18.24
N TRP A 226 2.59 12.44 -17.76
CA TRP A 226 2.64 12.10 -16.35
C TRP A 226 3.16 13.26 -15.50
N GLN A 227 3.83 14.26 -16.09
CA GLN A 227 4.34 15.42 -15.35
C GLN A 227 3.20 16.31 -14.84
N SER A 228 2.09 16.38 -15.56
CA SER A 228 0.88 17.10 -15.16
C SER A 228 0.39 16.71 -13.77
N ASP A 229 0.10 17.73 -12.94
CA ASP A 229 -0.48 17.57 -11.60
C ASP A 229 -1.88 16.92 -11.62
N LYS A 230 -2.53 16.86 -12.79
CA LYS A 230 -3.83 16.19 -12.95
C LYS A 230 -3.72 14.67 -13.01
N VAL A 231 -2.51 14.14 -13.20
CA VAL A 231 -2.27 12.70 -13.29
C VAL A 231 -1.89 12.18 -11.92
N GLU A 232 -2.73 11.33 -11.35
CA GLU A 232 -2.56 10.81 -9.98
C GLU A 232 -1.75 9.49 -9.98
N PHE A 233 -0.72 9.44 -9.14
CA PHE A 233 0.06 8.27 -8.78
C PHE A 233 0.76 8.48 -7.44
N ASP A 234 0.98 7.41 -6.67
CA ASP A 234 1.46 7.47 -5.28
C ASP A 234 2.95 7.12 -5.16
N ALA A 235 3.51 6.51 -6.19
CA ALA A 235 4.91 6.11 -6.28
C ALA A 235 5.38 6.11 -7.74
N ALA A 236 6.69 6.22 -7.93
CA ALA A 236 7.34 6.07 -9.24
C ALA A 236 8.50 5.09 -9.16
N MET A 237 8.69 4.32 -10.23
CA MET A 237 9.83 3.44 -10.45
C MET A 237 10.49 3.76 -11.77
N HIS A 238 11.81 3.74 -11.78
CA HIS A 238 12.62 3.99 -12.96
C HIS A 238 13.72 2.95 -13.08
N HIS A 239 13.80 2.30 -14.24
CA HIS A 239 15.00 1.58 -14.69
C HIS A 239 15.68 2.45 -15.75
N GLY A 240 16.94 2.78 -15.54
CA GLY A 240 17.68 3.68 -16.42
C GLY A 240 19.01 4.10 -15.84
N ASP A 241 19.59 5.14 -16.44
CA ASP A 241 20.84 5.73 -15.95
C ASP A 241 20.61 6.75 -14.81
N ALA A 242 21.69 7.11 -14.12
CA ALA A 242 21.64 8.01 -12.98
C ALA A 242 21.25 9.46 -13.35
N ASP A 243 21.54 9.91 -14.56
CA ASP A 243 21.18 11.26 -15.02
C ASP A 243 19.68 11.34 -15.30
N GLN A 244 19.12 10.32 -15.95
CA GLN A 244 17.68 10.17 -16.16
C GLN A 244 16.93 10.09 -14.82
N LEU A 245 17.45 9.30 -13.86
CA LEU A 245 16.88 9.21 -12.51
C LEU A 245 16.90 10.57 -11.79
N ARG A 246 17.99 11.32 -11.89
CA ARG A 246 18.09 12.65 -11.28
C ARG A 246 17.04 13.59 -11.87
N ASN A 247 16.93 13.64 -13.20
CA ASN A 247 15.95 14.47 -13.88
C ASN A 247 14.51 14.09 -13.50
N LEU A 248 14.22 12.79 -13.38
CA LEU A 248 12.93 12.30 -12.91
C LEU A 248 12.63 12.77 -11.49
N CYS A 249 13.59 12.65 -10.57
CA CYS A 249 13.45 13.12 -9.19
C CYS A 249 13.17 14.63 -9.13
N GLU A 250 13.86 15.44 -9.93
CA GLU A 250 13.62 16.88 -10.03
C GLU A 250 12.20 17.20 -10.52
N GLN A 251 11.74 16.51 -11.56
CA GLN A 251 10.39 16.67 -12.10
C GLN A 251 9.31 16.26 -11.10
N ILE A 252 9.49 15.12 -10.43
CA ILE A 252 8.54 14.65 -9.42
C ILE A 252 8.50 15.58 -8.21
N ALA A 253 9.64 16.14 -7.79
CA ALA A 253 9.71 17.06 -6.65
C ALA A 253 9.01 18.41 -6.92
N GLN A 254 8.81 18.78 -8.19
CA GLN A 254 8.11 20.01 -8.58
C GLN A 254 6.57 19.86 -8.58
N ARG A 255 6.06 18.62 -8.54
CA ARG A 255 4.62 18.35 -8.56
C ARG A 255 3.95 18.88 -7.31
N SER A 256 2.73 19.37 -7.46
CA SER A 256 1.92 19.74 -6.31
C SER A 256 1.26 18.52 -5.66
N GLY A 257 0.79 18.69 -4.42
CA GLY A 257 0.09 17.64 -3.69
C GLY A 257 1.00 16.77 -2.82
N ALA A 258 0.64 15.49 -2.72
CA ALA A 258 1.37 14.53 -1.88
C ALA A 258 2.76 14.24 -2.46
N ILE A 259 3.74 14.05 -1.57
CA ILE A 259 5.10 13.68 -1.99
C ILE A 259 5.07 12.26 -2.57
N VAL A 260 5.43 12.15 -3.84
CA VAL A 260 5.56 10.85 -4.52
C VAL A 260 6.96 10.28 -4.28
N SER A 261 7.02 9.05 -3.77
CA SER A 261 8.31 8.40 -3.56
C SER A 261 8.85 7.79 -4.86
N VAL A 262 10.13 7.99 -5.14
CA VAL A 262 10.81 7.45 -6.33
C VAL A 262 11.72 6.29 -5.93
N GLN A 263 11.70 5.23 -6.74
CA GLN A 263 12.67 4.15 -6.73
C GLN A 263 13.42 4.17 -8.06
N GLY A 264 14.75 4.17 -8.00
CA GLY A 264 15.61 4.14 -9.17
C GLY A 264 16.46 2.89 -9.16
N PHE A 265 16.59 2.28 -10.32
CA PHE A 265 17.24 1.01 -10.53
C PHE A 265 18.06 1.09 -11.82
N THR A 266 19.18 0.37 -11.85
CA THR A 266 19.96 0.21 -13.09
C THR A 266 19.30 -0.83 -14.00
N HIS A 267 19.53 -0.77 -15.32
CA HIS A 267 18.96 -1.73 -16.27
C HIS A 267 19.22 -3.19 -15.85
N GLY A 268 18.18 -4.02 -15.87
CA GLY A 268 18.23 -5.43 -15.48
C GLY A 268 18.25 -5.70 -13.98
N GLU A 269 18.20 -4.68 -13.13
CA GLU A 269 18.10 -4.86 -11.68
C GLU A 269 16.71 -5.40 -11.29
N THR A 270 16.68 -6.41 -10.42
CA THR A 270 15.43 -7.13 -10.07
C THR A 270 15.10 -7.08 -8.59
N ASN A 271 15.87 -6.36 -7.78
CA ASN A 271 15.63 -6.25 -6.35
C ASN A 271 14.75 -5.04 -6.03
N ILE A 272 13.51 -5.05 -6.55
CA ILE A 272 12.54 -3.98 -6.28
C ILE A 272 12.08 -4.05 -4.82
N LEU A 273 12.13 -2.92 -4.12
CA LEU A 273 11.67 -2.81 -2.73
C LEU A 273 10.13 -2.76 -2.68
N LEU A 274 9.51 -3.95 -2.64
CA LEU A 274 8.05 -4.11 -2.68
C LEU A 274 7.33 -3.39 -1.53
N GLU A 275 7.93 -3.31 -0.34
CA GLU A 275 7.38 -2.63 0.82
C GLU A 275 7.16 -1.12 0.59
N ARG A 276 7.89 -0.53 -0.36
CA ARG A 276 7.73 0.89 -0.74
C ARG A 276 6.54 1.12 -1.67
N LEU A 277 5.96 0.05 -2.22
CA LEU A 277 4.73 0.08 -3.02
C LEU A 277 3.48 -0.14 -2.17
N LEU A 278 3.63 -0.22 -0.85
CA LEU A 278 2.54 -0.42 0.10
C LEU A 278 2.24 0.86 0.87
N VAL A 279 1.02 0.91 1.41
CA VAL A 279 0.57 1.83 2.45
C VAL A 279 0.26 1.02 3.70
N GLU A 280 0.70 1.54 4.83
CA GLU A 280 0.45 0.94 6.13
C GLU A 280 -0.78 1.59 6.77
N ARG A 281 -1.70 0.79 7.33
CA ARG A 281 -2.83 1.30 8.12
C ARG A 281 -2.91 0.62 9.47
N SER A 282 -3.05 1.42 10.52
CA SER A 282 -3.27 0.94 11.88
C SER A 282 -4.73 1.19 12.26
N LEU A 283 -5.40 0.17 12.83
CA LEU A 283 -6.74 0.28 13.36
C LEU A 283 -6.73 -0.15 14.83
N SER A 284 -7.12 0.76 15.71
CA SER A 284 -7.27 0.53 17.16
C SER A 284 -8.74 0.63 17.56
N VAL A 285 -9.29 -0.47 18.07
CA VAL A 285 -10.69 -0.58 18.49
C VAL A 285 -10.76 -0.76 20.00
N ASN A 286 -11.45 0.16 20.69
CA ASN A 286 -11.80 -0.02 22.08
C ASN A 286 -12.93 -1.06 22.21
N THR A 287 -12.59 -2.28 22.63
CA THR A 287 -13.55 -3.38 22.80
C THR A 287 -14.28 -3.31 24.14
N ALA A 288 -13.82 -2.47 25.07
CA ALA A 288 -14.48 -2.23 26.36
C ALA A 288 -15.49 -1.07 26.33
N ALA A 289 -15.75 -0.45 25.18
CA ALA A 289 -16.62 0.72 25.04
C ALA A 289 -18.09 0.48 25.46
N ALA A 290 -18.50 -0.78 25.61
CA ALA A 290 -19.82 -1.17 26.11
C ALA A 290 -19.92 -1.17 27.66
N GLY A 291 -18.83 -0.90 28.39
CA GLY A 291 -18.80 -0.85 29.86
C GLY A 291 -18.27 -2.11 30.54
N GLY A 292 -17.62 -3.01 29.80
CA GLY A 292 -17.00 -4.23 30.32
C GLY A 292 -16.15 -4.92 29.25
N ASN A 293 -15.26 -5.83 29.66
CA ASN A 293 -14.44 -6.58 28.72
C ASN A 293 -14.82 -8.07 28.71
N ALA A 294 -15.46 -8.49 27.61
CA ALA A 294 -15.91 -9.87 27.44
C ALA A 294 -14.76 -10.90 27.54
N SER A 295 -13.54 -10.56 27.10
CA SER A 295 -12.40 -11.48 27.16
C SER A 295 -11.88 -11.72 28.58
N LEU A 296 -12.15 -10.79 29.51
CA LEU A 296 -11.79 -10.94 30.93
C LEU A 296 -12.85 -11.71 31.72
N MET A 297 -14.08 -11.81 31.21
CA MET A 297 -15.15 -12.57 31.88
C MET A 297 -14.91 -14.09 31.83
N THR A 298 -14.00 -14.55 30.96
CA THR A 298 -13.65 -15.96 30.77
C THR A 298 -12.33 -16.36 31.42
N ILE A 299 -11.62 -15.43 32.07
CA ILE A 299 -10.37 -15.70 32.79
C ILE A 299 -10.71 -15.74 34.28
N GLY A 300 -10.72 -16.94 34.86
CA GLY A 300 -10.99 -17.22 36.27
C GLY A 300 -10.12 -18.34 36.80
#